data_AF-A0A2W4MS47-F1
#
_entry.id   AF-A0A2W4MS47-F1
#
_cell.length_a   1.000
_cell.length_b   1.000
_cell.length_c   1.000
_cell.angle_alpha   90.00
_cell.angle_beta   90.00
_cell.angle_gamma   90.00
#
_symmetry.space_group_name_H-M   'P 1'
#
loop_
_entity.id
_entity.type
_entity.pdbx_description
1 polymer ?
#
loop_
_entity_poly.entity_id
_entity_poly.type
_entity_poly.pdbx_seq_one_letter_code
_entity_poly.pdbx_strand_id
1 'polypeptide(L)' 'MVLITHRVAAAALCDHIIVLDEGRVVEQGTHAELCARGGLYATFAEEQRIERELARLGEMDLDAEASVS' A
#
# COMPACT_ATOMS: atom_id res chain seq x y z
N MET A 1 19.61 2.87 -3.96
CA MET A 1 18.76 1.93 -4.72
C MET A 1 17.59 2.71 -5.27
N VAL A 2 17.10 2.38 -6.47
CA VAL A 2 15.87 2.98 -7.03
C VAL A 2 14.87 1.86 -7.24
N LEU A 3 13.66 2.02 -6.70
CA LEU A 3 12.56 1.07 -6.82
C LEU A 3 11.37 1.77 -7.47
N ILE A 4 10.81 1.15 -8.52
CA ILE A 4 9.57 1.59 -9.15
C ILE A 4 8.54 0.50 -8.87
N THR A 5 7.48 0.86 -8.17
CA THR A 5 6.46 -0.12 -7.77
C THR A 5 5.11 0.56 -7.57
N HIS A 6 4.05 -0.20 -7.78
CA HIS A 6 2.72 0.17 -7.33
C HIS A 6 2.47 -0.32 -5.89
N ARG A 7 3.31 -1.19 -5.32
CA ARG A 7 3.09 -1.78 -3.98
C ARG A 7 3.55 -0.83 -2.88
N VAL A 8 2.61 -0.31 -2.11
CA VAL A 8 2.90 0.68 -1.05
C VAL A 8 3.83 0.12 0.01
N ALA A 9 3.67 -1.15 0.40
CA ALA A 9 4.57 -1.74 1.41
C ALA A 9 6.04 -1.85 0.97
N ALA A 10 6.31 -1.93 -0.34
CA ALA A 10 7.67 -1.91 -0.85
C ALA A 10 8.20 -0.48 -0.96
N ALA A 11 7.36 0.46 -1.41
CA ALA A 11 7.69 1.88 -1.41
C ALA A 11 7.96 2.44 0.00
N ALA A 12 7.24 1.95 1.02
CA ALA A 12 7.41 2.36 2.41
C ALA A 12 8.78 2.01 3.02
N LEU A 13 9.55 1.13 2.38
CA LEU A 13 10.93 0.81 2.76
C LEU A 13 11.96 1.82 2.23
N CYS A 14 11.53 2.74 1.36
CA CYS A 14 12.43 3.73 0.77
C CYS A 14 12.58 4.96 1.68
N ASP A 15 13.80 5.49 1.74
CA ASP A 15 14.12 6.74 2.45
C ASP A 15 13.43 7.96 1.83
N HIS A 16 13.11 7.87 0.52
CA HIS A 16 12.42 8.91 -0.23
C HIS A 16 11.51 8.31 -1.29
N ILE A 17 10.28 8.83 -1.37
CA ILE A 17 9.23 8.37 -2.27
C ILE A 17 8.82 9.53 -3.17
N ILE A 18 8.64 9.24 -4.46
CA ILE A 18 8.14 10.17 -5.47
C ILE A 18 6.87 9.57 -6.06
N VAL A 19 5.78 10.34 -6.04
CA VAL A 19 4.52 9.98 -6.69
C VAL A 19 4.43 10.68 -8.02
N LEU A 20 4.29 9.88 -9.07
CA LEU A 20 4.09 10.35 -10.43
C LEU A 20 2.62 10.18 -10.82
N ASP A 21 2.04 11.24 -11.37
CA ASP A 21 0.73 11.22 -11.99
C ASP A 21 0.78 12.02 -13.29
N GLU A 22 0.21 11.47 -14.37
CA GLU A 22 0.25 12.04 -15.72
C GLU A 22 1.64 12.54 -16.18
N GLY A 23 2.70 11.83 -15.81
CA GLY A 23 4.09 12.19 -16.16
C GLY A 23 4.66 13.38 -15.37
N ARG A 24 4.03 13.77 -14.27
CA ARG A 24 4.46 14.86 -13.38
C ARG A 24 4.64 14.35 -11.95
N VAL A 25 5.62 14.92 -11.24
CA VAL A 25 5.76 14.68 -9.81
C VAL A 25 4.68 15.46 -9.08
N VAL A 26 3.73 14.76 -8.47
CA VAL A 26 2.63 15.38 -7.72
C VAL A 26 2.90 15.40 -6.22
N GLU A 27 3.66 14.43 -5.70
CA GLU A 27 4.06 14.38 -4.30
C GLU A 27 5.45 13.78 -4.14
N GLN A 28 6.15 14.18 -3.08
CA GLN A 28 7.44 13.63 -2.69
C GLN A 28 7.66 13.75 -1.18
N GLY A 29 8.38 12.80 -0.59
CA GLY A 29 8.67 12.77 0.84
C GLY A 29 8.92 11.35 1.36
N THR A 30 8.99 11.21 2.69
CA THR A 30 8.99 9.91 3.36
C THR A 30 7.57 9.32 3.41
N HIS A 31 7.46 8.02 3.68
CA HIS A 31 6.18 7.36 3.91
C HIS A 31 5.32 8.10 4.95
N ALA A 32 5.91 8.45 6.09
CA ALA A 32 5.19 9.10 7.18
C ALA A 32 4.67 10.49 6.80
N GLU A 33 5.49 11.30 6.12
CA GLU A 33 5.09 12.63 5.65
C GLU A 33 3.95 12.56 4.62
N LEU A 34 4.05 11.64 3.66
CA LEU A 34 3.05 11.49 2.61
C LEU A 34 1.71 10.96 3.15
N CYS A 35 1.74 10.02 4.10
CA CYS A 35 0.54 9.57 4.81
C CYS A 35 -0.11 10.71 5.62
N ALA A 36 0.70 11.52 6.32
CA ALA A 36 0.19 12.64 7.11
C ALA A 36 -0.43 13.75 6.25
N ARG A 37 0.03 13.91 5.00
CA ARG A 37 -0.54 14.88 4.05
C ARG A 37 -1.91 14.47 3.51
N GLY A 38 -2.26 13.18 3.55
CA GLY A 38 -3.55 12.69 3.06
C GLY A 38 -3.73 12.84 1.54
N GLY A 39 -2.64 12.88 0.78
CA GLY A 39 -2.65 13.02 -0.68
C GLY A 39 -2.92 11.71 -1.43
N LEU A 40 -2.59 11.69 -2.72
CA LEU A 40 -2.74 10.53 -3.60
C LEU A 40 -1.98 9.30 -3.08
N TYR A 41 -0.78 9.50 -2.52
CA TYR A 41 -0.03 8.42 -1.88
C TYR A 41 -0.82 7.77 -0.74
N ALA A 42 -1.43 8.59 0.13
CA ALA A 42 -2.16 8.12 1.30
C ALA A 42 -3.41 7.35 0.91
N THR A 43 -4.11 7.79 -0.14
CA THR A 43 -5.25 7.06 -0.72
C THR A 43 -4.85 5.66 -1.18
N PHE A 44 -3.77 5.54 -1.97
CA PHE A 44 -3.28 4.22 -2.40
C PHE A 44 -2.80 3.35 -1.24
N ALA A 45 -2.21 3.96 -0.21
CA ALA A 45 -1.78 3.25 0.99
C ALA A 45 -2.98 2.62 1.71
N GLU A 46 -4.08 3.36 1.83
CA GLU A 46 -5.29 2.87 2.47
C GLU A 46 -5.98 1.80 1.63
N GLU A 47 -6.10 1.98 0.32
CA GLU A 47 -6.69 0.98 -0.58
C GLU A 47 -5.96 -0.36 -0.48
N GLN A 48 -4.61 -0.36 -0.54
CA GLN A 48 -3.84 -1.60 -0.40
C GLN A 48 -3.85 -2.18 1.02
N ARG A 49 -4.07 -1.34 2.05
CA ARG A 49 -4.25 -1.82 3.41
C ARG A 49 -5.54 -2.62 3.52
N ILE A 50 -6.64 -2.06 3.01
CA ILE A 50 -7.97 -2.70 3.00
C ILE A 50 -7.94 -3.98 2.16
N GLU A 51 -7.37 -3.93 0.95
CA GLU A 51 -7.26 -5.10 0.07
C GLU A 51 -6.54 -6.27 0.76
N ARG A 52 -5.43 -6.00 1.45
CA ARG A 52 -4.71 -7.02 2.21
C ARG A 52 -5.47 -7.55 3.41
N GLU A 53 -6.24 -6.69 4.08
CA GLU A 53 -7.06 -7.08 5.22
C GLU A 53 -8.20 -8.00 4.77
N LEU A 54 -8.90 -7.64 3.70
CA LEU A 54 -9.95 -8.46 3.10
C LEU A 54 -9.42 -9.80 2.59
N ALA A 55 -8.27 -9.80 1.91
CA ALA A 55 -7.65 -11.05 1.45
C ALA A 55 -7.36 -12.01 2.60
N ARG A 56 -6.83 -11.51 3.72
CA ARG A 56 -6.57 -12.31 4.93
C ARG A 56 -7.84 -12.86 5.57
N LEU A 57 -8.91 -12.05 5.61
CA LEU A 57 -10.19 -12.51 6.15
C LEU A 57 -10.78 -13.65 5.30
N GLY A 58 -10.72 -13.54 3.97
CA GLY A 58 -11.15 -14.62 3.08
C GLY A 58 -10.32 -15.90 3.21
N GLU A 59 -9.02 -15.80 3.50
CA GLU A 59 -8.16 -16.95 3.77
C GLU A 59 -8.55 -17.66 5.07
N MET A 60 -8.90 -16.91 6.12
CA MET A 60 -9.31 -17.46 7.42
C MET A 60 -10.65 -18.23 7.35
N ASP A 61 -11.59 -17.78 6.52
CA ASP A 61 -12.88 -18.46 6.35
C ASP A 61 -12.73 -19.83 5.66
N LEU A 62 -11.80 -19.96 4.71
CA LEU A 62 -11.52 -21.22 4.00
C LEU A 62 -10.80 -22.25 4.90
N ASP A 63 -9.87 -21.80 5.74
CA ASP A 63 -9.16 -22.66 6.71
C ASP A 63 -10.10 -23.17 7.82
N ALA A 64 -11.10 -22.37 8.21
CA ALA A 64 -12.11 -22.77 9.17
C ALA A 64 -13.04 -23.87 8.64
N GLU A 65 -13.42 -23.83 7.36
CA GLU A 65 -14.22 -24.88 6.71
C GLU A 65 -13.42 -26.17 6.45
N ALA A 66 -12.13 -26.06 6.15
CA ALA A 66 -11.24 -27.20 5.92
C ALA A 66 -10.93 -28.01 7.20
N SER A 67 -11.12 -27.44 8.39
CA SER A 67 -10.87 -28.11 9.67
C SER A 67 -12.07 -28.90 10.23
N VAL A 68 -13.24 -28.84 9.56
CA VAL A 68 -14.49 -29.50 10.01
C VAL A 68 -14.77 -30.84 9.28
N SER A 69 -13.85 -31.29 8.41
CA SER A 69 -13.91 -32.58 7.70
C SER A 69 -12.79 -33.52 8.15
#